data_AF-A0A2Z6NX58-F1
#
_entry.id   AF-A0A2Z6NX58-F1
#
_cell.length_a   1.000
_cell.length_b   1.000
_cell.length_c   1.000
_cell.angle_alpha   90.00
_cell.angle_beta   90.00
_cell.angle_gamma   90.00
#
_symmetry.space_group_name_H-M   'P 1'
#
loop_
_entity.id
_entity.type
_entity.pdbx_description
1 polymer ?
#
loop_
_entity_poly.entity_id
_entity_poly.type
_entity_poly.pdbx_seq_one_letter_code
_entity_poly.pdbx_strand_id
1 'polypeptide(L)'
;MEIFSLGDMSKTVGKILTDMSSLYDIGRRKRSAGLLLIDRTLDLLTPCCHGDSLIDRIFSALPRRERTTSQVSSGSQLKLGTSYLQRAPLDVQIPLEKILNEEDSKIDNFRLLESVEAFLCGWNSGDSDSQVADLINLSQKINDKPSHSGVDILTGSFISSDNFRGMPFLEAILDRRTKEGALLVKKWLQETLRRENVTVNVKSRPSVVTTPELQAMIKALSRSQSSLLRNKGIIQLASATLSALEESNCTKWDAFSSAVKILSVSSGETSQSLAAQIGDLINKSALFGSHINKGKRDILKGLISLQDALLLMIIGYILAGENFPTSGSDGPFSWQEERLLKEAVVDALLENSSAVNLKFLDGLKKELEANASKLKSEEATEEVDIDDFDDDQWGKWGDEDGEDNKNEHVYDDMQLKLELRDRVDNFFKFLHKLSNLKRKNLPLRDGSLTVEGNFDEDTYVGKGLIYKLLTRVLGKYDVPGLEYHSSTVGRLFKSGFGRFGLGQAKPSLADQNVILVFVIGGINGLEVREALEALAESGRPDIELLVGGTTLLTPDDMLDLLLGNSSYF
;
A
#
# COMPACT_ATOMS: atom_id res chain seq x y z
N MET A 1 -4.13 11.91 -30.46
CA MET A 1 -4.39 11.25 -29.18
C MET A 1 -5.58 11.96 -28.58
N GLU A 2 -6.63 11.24 -28.21
CA GLU A 2 -7.83 11.80 -27.58
C GLU A 2 -7.63 11.81 -26.07
N ILE A 3 -7.97 12.90 -25.37
CA ILE A 3 -7.73 13.04 -23.93
C ILE A 3 -9.05 13.17 -23.18
N PHE A 4 -9.24 12.33 -22.18
CA PHE A 4 -10.38 12.30 -21.28
C PHE A 4 -9.90 12.42 -19.84
N SER A 5 -10.67 13.06 -18.97
CA SER A 5 -10.32 13.22 -17.57
C SER A 5 -11.51 13.12 -16.64
N LEU A 6 -11.29 12.52 -15.47
CA LEU A 6 -12.25 12.43 -14.38
C LEU A 6 -11.61 12.95 -13.08
N GLY A 7 -12.22 13.96 -12.48
CA GLY A 7 -11.71 14.66 -11.29
C GLY A 7 -11.02 16.00 -11.60
N ASP A 8 -10.97 16.90 -10.62
CA ASP A 8 -10.56 18.29 -10.81
C ASP A 8 -9.07 18.48 -11.13
N MET A 9 -8.18 17.68 -10.53
CA MET A 9 -6.75 17.69 -10.85
C MET A 9 -6.50 17.08 -12.23
N SER A 10 -7.17 15.98 -12.56
CA SER A 10 -7.10 15.34 -13.88
C SER A 10 -7.63 16.24 -14.99
N LYS A 11 -8.69 17.00 -14.73
CA LYS A 11 -9.16 18.04 -15.66
C LYS A 11 -8.12 19.14 -15.88
N THR A 12 -7.46 19.55 -14.81
CA THR A 12 -6.40 20.58 -14.89
C THR A 12 -5.20 20.06 -15.70
N VAL A 13 -4.74 18.83 -15.42
CA VAL A 13 -3.65 18.19 -16.17
C VAL A 13 -4.05 17.93 -17.63
N GLY A 14 -5.28 17.48 -17.88
CA GLY A 14 -5.81 17.27 -19.23
C GLY A 14 -5.80 18.55 -20.08
N LYS A 15 -6.16 19.70 -19.48
CA LYS A 15 -6.06 21.01 -20.13
C LYS A 15 -4.61 21.37 -20.46
N ILE A 16 -3.70 21.23 -19.50
CA ILE A 16 -2.27 21.51 -19.70
C ILE A 16 -1.69 20.63 -20.83
N LEU A 17 -1.98 19.33 -20.85
CA LEU A 17 -1.52 18.42 -21.89
C LEU A 17 -2.07 18.80 -23.27
N THR A 18 -3.34 19.21 -23.32
CA THR A 18 -3.97 19.64 -24.56
C THR A 18 -3.34 20.93 -25.08
N ASP A 19 -3.06 21.90 -24.21
CA ASP A 19 -2.39 23.14 -24.55
C ASP A 19 -0.97 22.88 -25.06
N MET A 20 -0.20 22.00 -24.41
CA MET A 20 1.14 21.61 -24.87
C MET A 20 1.12 20.84 -26.20
N SER A 21 0.11 19.98 -26.41
CA SER A 21 -0.01 19.21 -27.65
C SER A 21 -0.22 20.08 -28.89
N SER A 22 -0.81 21.27 -28.73
CA SER A 22 -1.00 22.24 -29.82
C SER A 22 0.31 22.81 -30.38
N LEU A 23 1.43 22.62 -29.67
CA LEU A 23 2.76 23.08 -30.07
C LEU A 23 3.53 22.08 -30.95
N TYR A 24 3.10 20.81 -30.98
CA TYR A 24 3.81 19.73 -31.67
C TYR A 24 2.87 18.89 -32.52
N ASP A 25 2.71 19.27 -33.79
CA ASP A 25 1.91 18.50 -34.75
C ASP A 25 2.75 17.32 -35.28
N ILE A 26 2.84 16.26 -34.49
CA ILE A 26 3.57 15.04 -34.85
C ILE A 26 2.65 14.24 -35.78
N GLY A 27 3.02 14.17 -37.06
CA GLY A 27 2.23 13.60 -38.15
C GLY A 27 1.42 12.34 -37.79
N ARG A 28 0.17 12.29 -38.27
CA ARG A 28 -0.81 11.23 -37.98
C ARG A 28 -0.23 9.83 -38.21
N ARG A 29 0.15 9.15 -37.13
CA ARG A 29 0.41 7.70 -37.15
C ARG A 29 -0.91 6.94 -37.29
N LYS A 30 -0.83 5.70 -37.81
CA LYS A 30 -1.98 4.84 -38.14
C LYS A 30 -2.81 4.33 -36.95
N ARG A 31 -2.29 4.35 -35.71
CA ARG A 31 -3.01 3.88 -34.51
C ARG A 31 -3.59 5.05 -33.74
N SER A 32 -4.90 5.03 -33.54
CA SER A 32 -5.63 5.94 -32.67
C SER A 32 -5.36 5.57 -31.20
N ALA A 33 -5.14 6.57 -30.37
CA ALA A 33 -4.79 6.39 -28.96
C ALA A 33 -5.62 7.34 -28.10
N GLY A 34 -6.18 6.83 -27.01
CA GLY A 34 -6.93 7.57 -26.01
C GLY A 34 -6.20 7.58 -24.67
N LEU A 35 -6.18 8.73 -24.00
CA LEU A 35 -5.66 8.90 -22.65
C LEU A 35 -6.84 9.18 -21.70
N LEU A 36 -6.96 8.39 -20.65
CA LEU A 36 -7.92 8.57 -19.55
C LEU A 36 -7.16 8.95 -18.27
N LEU A 37 -7.31 10.20 -17.84
CA LEU A 37 -6.76 10.72 -16.58
C LEU A 37 -7.79 10.55 -15.46
N ILE A 38 -7.39 9.98 -14.33
CA ILE A 38 -8.26 9.73 -13.18
C ILE A 38 -7.64 10.30 -11.92
N ASP A 39 -8.40 11.05 -11.14
CA ASP A 39 -7.96 11.51 -9.82
C ASP A 39 -8.12 10.43 -8.76
N ARG A 40 -7.04 10.16 -8.03
CA ARG A 40 -7.04 9.27 -6.85
C ARG A 40 -8.03 9.70 -5.78
N THR A 41 -8.31 10.99 -5.64
CA THR A 41 -9.27 11.51 -4.65
C THR A 41 -10.72 11.05 -4.91
N LEU A 42 -11.00 10.51 -6.10
CA LEU A 42 -12.30 9.92 -6.41
C LEU A 42 -12.47 8.51 -5.81
N ASP A 43 -11.37 7.82 -5.55
CA ASP A 43 -11.37 6.49 -4.94
C ASP A 43 -10.16 6.32 -4.03
N LEU A 44 -10.33 6.74 -2.78
CA LEU A 44 -9.37 6.53 -1.70
C LEU A 44 -9.56 5.17 -1.02
N LEU A 45 -10.70 4.50 -1.22
CA LEU A 45 -11.00 3.24 -0.53
C LEU A 45 -10.17 2.08 -1.09
N THR A 46 -10.22 1.88 -2.41
CA THR A 46 -9.55 0.76 -3.08
C THR A 46 -8.04 0.63 -2.73
N PRO A 47 -7.22 1.69 -2.73
CA PRO A 47 -5.80 1.59 -2.36
C PRO A 47 -5.54 1.42 -0.86
N CYS A 48 -6.52 1.68 0.02
CA CYS A 48 -6.40 1.40 1.45
C CYS A 48 -6.70 -0.08 1.78
N CYS A 49 -7.36 -0.81 0.87
CA CYS A 49 -7.77 -2.18 1.10
C CYS A 49 -6.70 -3.18 0.63
N HIS A 50 -6.54 -4.27 1.39
CA HIS A 50 -5.78 -5.44 0.97
C HIS A 50 -6.59 -6.28 -0.03
N GLY A 51 -6.32 -6.10 -1.33
CA GLY A 51 -7.00 -6.82 -2.41
C GLY A 51 -6.55 -8.27 -2.57
N ASP A 52 -7.26 -9.06 -3.38
CA ASP A 52 -6.78 -10.41 -3.74
C ASP A 52 -5.77 -10.40 -4.91
N SER A 53 -4.79 -9.50 -4.91
CA SER A 53 -3.79 -9.42 -5.99
C SER A 53 -2.44 -9.97 -5.51
N LEU A 54 -1.84 -10.89 -6.28
CA LEU A 54 -0.52 -11.44 -5.94
C LEU A 54 0.53 -10.32 -5.89
N ILE A 55 0.48 -9.41 -6.86
CA ILE A 55 1.41 -8.28 -6.97
C ILE A 55 1.26 -7.37 -5.76
N ASP A 56 0.04 -7.06 -5.36
CA ASP A 56 -0.23 -6.21 -4.19
C ASP A 56 0.34 -6.83 -2.90
N ARG A 57 0.17 -8.15 -2.72
CA ARG A 57 0.79 -8.90 -1.62
C ARG A 57 2.32 -8.87 -1.68
N ILE A 58 2.91 -9.02 -2.86
CA ILE A 58 4.37 -8.96 -3.04
C ILE A 58 4.91 -7.59 -2.63
N PHE A 59 4.31 -6.50 -3.10
CA PHE A 59 4.76 -5.14 -2.81
C PHE A 59 4.56 -4.73 -1.34
N SER A 60 3.61 -5.34 -0.63
CA SER A 60 3.43 -5.13 0.81
C SER A 60 4.35 -6.02 1.66
N ALA A 61 4.69 -7.22 1.19
CA ALA A 61 5.56 -8.14 1.91
C ALA A 61 7.07 -7.81 1.78
N LEU A 62 7.46 -7.05 0.75
CA LEU A 62 8.86 -6.78 0.43
C LEU A 62 9.22 -5.30 0.57
N PRO A 63 10.40 -4.98 1.14
CA PRO A 63 10.86 -3.61 1.20
C PRO A 63 11.16 -3.06 -0.20
N ARG A 64 10.91 -1.78 -0.38
CA ARG A 64 11.29 -1.05 -1.60
C ARG A 64 12.61 -0.33 -1.35
N ARG A 65 13.47 -0.28 -2.36
CA ARG A 65 14.80 0.31 -2.24
C ARG A 65 14.68 1.76 -1.79
N GLU A 66 15.36 2.12 -0.70
CA GLU A 66 15.48 3.52 -0.33
C GLU A 66 16.34 4.24 -1.36
N ARG A 67 15.90 5.42 -1.81
CA ARG A 67 16.80 6.29 -2.57
C ARG A 67 17.85 6.79 -1.59
N THR A 68 19.04 6.19 -1.61
CA THR A 68 20.23 6.80 -1.02
C THR A 68 20.34 8.20 -1.61
N THR A 69 20.30 9.23 -0.77
CA THR A 69 20.69 10.58 -1.16
C THR A 69 22.19 10.57 -1.37
N SER A 70 22.65 9.97 -2.46
CA SER A 70 23.99 10.20 -2.96
C SER A 70 24.12 11.68 -3.25
N GLN A 71 25.22 12.22 -2.75
CA GLN A 71 25.53 13.64 -2.66
C GLN A 71 25.05 14.44 -3.87
N VAL A 72 24.38 15.55 -3.58
CA VAL A 72 24.14 16.66 -4.50
C VAL A 72 25.46 16.96 -5.20
N SER A 73 25.61 16.50 -6.43
CA SER A 73 26.62 17.01 -7.33
C SER A 73 26.31 18.49 -7.51
N SER A 74 27.30 19.31 -7.21
CA SER A 74 27.28 20.76 -7.29
C SER A 74 27.06 21.22 -8.73
N GLY A 75 25.80 21.22 -9.16
CA GLY A 75 25.34 21.74 -10.45
C GLY A 75 24.05 22.53 -10.25
N SER A 76 24.19 23.83 -10.00
CA SER A 76 23.15 24.88 -10.01
C SER A 76 21.69 24.43 -10.03
N GLN A 77 21.17 23.96 -8.89
CA GLN A 77 19.72 23.87 -8.70
C GLN A 77 19.17 25.26 -8.38
N LEU A 78 18.31 25.76 -9.26
CA LEU A 78 17.39 26.85 -8.95
C LEU A 78 16.62 26.46 -7.68
N LYS A 79 16.80 27.24 -6.61
CA LYS A 79 16.05 27.13 -5.37
C LYS A 79 14.56 27.41 -5.64
N LEU A 80 13.81 26.38 -6.02
CA LEU A 80 12.36 26.37 -5.89
C LEU A 80 12.03 25.59 -4.61
N GLY A 81 11.66 26.33 -3.57
CA GLY A 81 11.35 25.76 -2.27
C GLY A 81 10.02 25.01 -2.29
N THR A 82 10.09 23.68 -2.25
CA THR A 82 9.04 22.78 -1.78
C THR A 82 9.71 21.46 -1.40
N SER A 83 9.43 20.91 -0.23
CA SER A 83 9.76 19.53 0.11
C SER A 83 9.08 18.61 -0.92
N TYR A 84 9.85 18.06 -1.86
CA TYR A 84 9.32 17.12 -2.84
C TYR A 84 8.82 15.88 -2.11
N LEU A 85 7.54 15.54 -2.29
CA LEU A 85 6.96 14.33 -1.73
C LEU A 85 7.72 13.13 -2.30
N GLN A 86 8.49 12.44 -1.44
CA GLN A 86 9.34 11.33 -1.82
C GLN A 86 8.47 10.09 -2.03
N ARG A 87 8.23 9.73 -3.29
CA ARG A 87 7.56 8.48 -3.66
C ARG A 87 8.58 7.34 -3.60
N ALA A 88 8.22 6.25 -2.96
CA ALA A 88 9.07 5.06 -2.97
C ALA A 88 9.10 4.44 -4.40
N PRO A 89 10.26 3.89 -4.79
CA PRO A 89 10.47 3.41 -6.15
C PRO A 89 9.75 2.08 -6.40
N LEU A 90 9.59 1.72 -7.68
CA LEU A 90 9.12 0.38 -8.08
C LEU A 90 10.15 -0.74 -7.84
N ASP A 91 11.36 -0.36 -7.42
CA ASP A 91 12.46 -1.28 -7.18
C ASP A 91 12.26 -2.02 -5.86
N VAL A 92 11.75 -3.24 -5.95
CA VAL A 92 11.51 -4.14 -4.81
C VAL A 92 12.79 -4.89 -4.46
N GLN A 93 13.11 -4.97 -3.18
CA GLN A 93 14.25 -5.73 -2.67
C GLN A 93 13.82 -7.16 -2.29
N ILE A 94 14.21 -8.13 -3.11
CA ILE A 94 13.88 -9.55 -2.93
C ILE A 94 14.98 -10.20 -2.06
N PRO A 95 14.65 -10.79 -0.89
CA PRO A 95 15.64 -11.34 0.04
C PRO A 95 16.16 -12.70 -0.43
N LEU A 96 16.94 -12.71 -1.52
CA LEU A 96 17.49 -13.93 -2.11
C LEU A 96 18.44 -14.65 -1.15
N GLU A 97 19.22 -13.91 -0.36
CA GLU A 97 20.16 -14.48 0.61
C GLU A 97 19.46 -15.40 1.63
N LYS A 98 18.38 -14.94 2.27
CA LYS A 98 17.62 -15.73 3.26
C LYS A 98 17.12 -17.03 2.64
N ILE A 99 16.60 -16.96 1.41
CA ILE A 99 15.99 -18.10 0.72
C ILE A 99 17.05 -19.14 0.31
N LEU A 100 18.25 -18.69 -0.05
CA LEU A 100 19.33 -19.52 -0.57
C LEU A 100 20.25 -20.08 0.53
N ASN A 101 20.43 -19.38 1.65
CA ASN A 101 21.37 -19.74 2.72
C ASN A 101 20.78 -20.55 3.89
N GLU A 102 19.46 -20.70 3.97
CA GLU A 102 18.82 -21.53 5.00
C GLU A 102 19.15 -23.02 4.78
N GLU A 103 20.17 -23.51 5.50
CA GLU A 103 20.40 -24.89 6.00
C GLU A 103 21.46 -25.82 5.36
N ASP A 104 21.99 -25.62 4.15
CA ASP A 104 22.88 -26.64 3.55
C ASP A 104 24.38 -26.29 3.56
N SER A 105 25.06 -26.68 4.65
CA SER A 105 26.52 -26.89 4.78
C SER A 105 27.45 -25.67 4.62
N LYS A 106 28.24 -25.41 5.66
CA LYS A 106 29.22 -24.30 5.75
C LYS A 106 30.34 -24.31 4.70
N ILE A 107 30.39 -25.32 3.80
CA ILE A 107 31.45 -25.50 2.80
C ILE A 107 30.97 -25.11 1.39
N ASP A 108 29.68 -25.28 1.08
CA ASP A 108 29.08 -24.84 -0.21
C ASP A 108 28.55 -23.41 -0.18
N ASN A 109 28.32 -22.84 1.01
CA ASN A 109 27.85 -21.47 1.19
C ASN A 109 28.77 -20.41 0.55
N PHE A 110 30.09 -20.61 0.56
CA PHE A 110 31.02 -19.63 -0.06
C PHE A 110 30.89 -19.58 -1.59
N ARG A 111 30.73 -20.73 -2.26
CA ARG A 111 30.53 -20.78 -3.72
C ARG A 111 29.15 -20.29 -4.13
N LEU A 112 28.13 -20.57 -3.32
CA LEU A 112 26.78 -20.07 -3.52
C LEU A 112 26.73 -18.54 -3.35
N LEU A 113 27.39 -18.02 -2.32
CA LEU A 113 27.49 -16.58 -2.06
C LEU A 113 28.25 -15.87 -3.19
N GLU A 114 29.37 -16.41 -3.67
CA GLU A 114 30.11 -15.90 -4.83
C GLU A 114 29.27 -15.95 -6.12
N SER A 115 28.44 -17.00 -6.28
CA SER A 115 27.51 -17.13 -7.42
C SER A 115 26.35 -16.13 -7.34
N VAL A 116 25.84 -15.85 -6.13
CA VAL A 116 24.79 -14.86 -5.86
C VAL A 116 25.34 -13.44 -5.99
N GLU A 117 26.57 -13.20 -5.54
CA GLU A 117 27.31 -11.95 -5.74
C GLU A 117 27.50 -11.70 -7.25
N ALA A 118 28.03 -12.66 -8.00
CA ALA A 118 28.14 -12.56 -9.46
C ALA A 118 26.78 -12.35 -10.15
N PHE A 119 25.73 -12.98 -9.64
CA PHE A 119 24.35 -12.81 -10.12
C PHE A 119 23.79 -11.40 -9.87
N LEU A 120 24.23 -10.72 -8.80
CA LEU A 120 23.82 -9.37 -8.45
C LEU A 120 24.74 -8.28 -9.02
N CYS A 121 26.04 -8.54 -9.19
CA CYS A 121 26.97 -7.63 -9.86
C CYS A 121 26.56 -7.36 -11.32
N GLY A 122 25.96 -8.33 -12.01
CA GLY A 122 25.35 -8.14 -13.33
C GLY A 122 23.99 -7.44 -13.32
N TRP A 123 23.68 -6.60 -12.32
CA TRP A 123 22.37 -5.95 -12.15
C TRP A 123 22.44 -4.44 -11.86
N ASN A 124 23.49 -3.96 -11.18
CA ASN A 124 23.61 -2.56 -10.75
C ASN A 124 24.60 -1.75 -11.61
N SER A 125 24.56 -1.82 -12.95
CA SER A 125 25.54 -1.12 -13.81
C SER A 125 25.35 0.41 -13.92
N GLY A 126 24.44 1.00 -13.14
CA GLY A 126 24.10 2.42 -13.21
C GLY A 126 25.00 3.39 -12.43
N ASP A 127 25.87 2.90 -11.54
CA ASP A 127 26.75 3.77 -10.73
C ASP A 127 28.13 3.10 -10.57
N SER A 128 29.02 3.31 -11.54
CA SER A 128 30.32 2.64 -11.65
C SER A 128 31.34 3.07 -10.60
N ASP A 129 31.13 4.22 -9.96
CA ASP A 129 32.19 4.89 -9.18
C ASP A 129 32.11 4.59 -7.68
N SER A 130 30.96 4.17 -7.14
CA SER A 130 30.84 3.70 -5.74
C SER A 130 31.23 2.23 -5.57
N GLN A 131 31.19 1.43 -6.65
CA GLN A 131 31.36 -0.03 -6.60
C GLN A 131 32.79 -0.48 -6.24
N VAL A 132 33.82 0.26 -6.64
CA VAL A 132 35.21 -0.10 -6.31
C VAL A 132 35.48 0.13 -4.83
N ALA A 133 34.86 1.15 -4.22
CA ALA A 133 34.99 1.43 -2.79
C ALA A 133 34.22 0.41 -1.94
N ASP A 134 33.03 0.00 -2.38
CA ASP A 134 32.21 -1.01 -1.70
C ASP A 134 32.84 -2.42 -1.79
N LEU A 135 33.47 -2.77 -2.92
CA LEU A 135 34.23 -4.03 -3.10
C LEU A 135 35.45 -4.13 -2.18
N ILE A 136 36.18 -3.02 -1.98
CA ILE A 136 37.33 -2.99 -1.08
C ILE A 136 36.86 -3.11 0.39
N ASN A 137 35.77 -2.44 0.76
CA ASN A 137 35.17 -2.54 2.10
C ASN A 137 34.62 -3.94 2.39
N LEU A 138 34.01 -4.61 1.41
CA LEU A 138 33.42 -5.94 1.60
C LEU A 138 34.49 -7.03 1.75
N SER A 139 35.58 -6.97 0.97
CA SER A 139 36.72 -7.89 1.12
C SER A 139 37.42 -7.76 2.48
N GLN A 140 37.37 -6.57 3.09
CA GLN A 140 37.86 -6.32 4.45
C GLN A 140 36.86 -6.83 5.51
N LYS A 141 35.54 -6.64 5.30
CA LYS A 141 34.47 -7.11 6.22
C LYS A 141 34.30 -8.63 6.27
N ILE A 142 34.72 -9.36 5.23
CA ILE A 142 34.67 -10.84 5.21
C ILE A 142 35.81 -11.46 6.06
N ASN A 143 36.92 -10.72 6.25
CA ASN A 143 38.06 -11.19 7.04
C ASN A 143 37.95 -10.86 8.54
N ASP A 144 37.06 -9.95 8.92
CA ASP A 144 36.79 -9.59 10.31
C ASP A 144 35.42 -10.11 10.78
N LYS A 145 35.34 -10.53 12.04
CA LYS A 145 34.13 -11.11 12.65
C LYS A 145 32.88 -10.23 12.42
N PRO A 146 31.68 -10.85 12.28
CA PRO A 146 30.47 -10.13 11.90
C PRO A 146 30.07 -9.13 13.00
N SER A 147 30.28 -7.85 12.72
CA SER A 147 29.76 -6.75 13.50
C SER A 147 28.43 -6.29 12.88
N HIS A 148 27.40 -6.25 13.73
CA HIS A 148 26.06 -5.80 13.40
C HIS A 148 26.06 -4.30 13.10
N SER A 149 26.27 -3.91 11.84
CA SER A 149 25.77 -2.65 11.25
C SER A 149 26.23 -2.50 9.79
N GLY A 150 25.27 -2.22 8.90
CA GLY A 150 25.48 -2.01 7.46
C GLY A 150 25.18 -3.27 6.65
N VAL A 151 23.88 -3.54 6.49
CA VAL A 151 23.27 -4.61 5.71
C VAL A 151 23.03 -4.07 4.29
N ASP A 152 24.07 -3.96 3.48
CA ASP A 152 23.92 -4.03 2.01
C ASP A 152 23.92 -5.52 1.63
N ILE A 153 22.83 -6.18 2.00
CA ILE A 153 22.57 -7.60 1.75
C ILE A 153 22.25 -7.82 0.26
N LEU A 154 22.62 -9.00 -0.23
CA LEU A 154 22.38 -9.49 -1.58
C LEU A 154 20.86 -9.54 -1.90
N THR A 155 20.31 -8.41 -2.37
CA THR A 155 18.88 -8.25 -2.68
C THR A 155 18.61 -8.33 -4.19
N GLY A 156 17.63 -9.14 -4.59
CA GLY A 156 17.14 -9.21 -5.97
C GLY A 156 16.14 -8.09 -6.26
N SER A 157 15.73 -7.94 -7.52
CA SER A 157 14.73 -6.95 -7.95
C SER A 157 13.97 -7.43 -9.19
N PHE A 158 12.85 -6.79 -9.52
CA PHE A 158 12.09 -7.04 -10.75
C PHE A 158 12.61 -6.26 -11.97
N ILE A 159 13.44 -5.23 -11.77
CA ILE A 159 13.91 -4.32 -12.82
C ILE A 159 15.24 -4.82 -13.41
N SER A 160 15.19 -5.65 -14.45
CA SER A 160 16.41 -6.06 -15.17
C SER A 160 16.70 -5.10 -16.32
N SER A 161 17.82 -4.39 -16.29
CA SER A 161 18.29 -3.57 -17.42
C SER A 161 18.84 -4.40 -18.58
N ASP A 162 19.33 -5.61 -18.28
CA ASP A 162 20.26 -6.29 -19.20
C ASP A 162 19.60 -7.43 -19.99
N ASN A 163 18.48 -7.99 -19.50
CA ASN A 163 17.71 -9.02 -20.20
C ASN A 163 16.27 -9.07 -19.68
N PHE A 164 15.31 -8.51 -20.44
CA PHE A 164 13.86 -8.50 -20.16
C PHE A 164 13.20 -9.90 -20.08
N ARG A 165 13.95 -10.99 -19.85
CA ARG A 165 13.45 -12.36 -19.74
C ARG A 165 12.50 -12.59 -18.57
N GLY A 166 12.54 -11.74 -17.55
CA GLY A 166 11.58 -11.76 -16.43
C GLY A 166 10.24 -11.09 -16.75
N MET A 167 10.20 -10.20 -17.74
CA MET A 167 9.03 -9.37 -18.05
C MET A 167 7.78 -10.17 -18.40
N PRO A 168 7.84 -11.24 -19.24
CA PRO A 168 6.64 -12.02 -19.57
C PRO A 168 6.01 -12.71 -18.35
N PHE A 169 6.82 -13.09 -17.37
CA PHE A 169 6.31 -13.69 -16.14
C PHE A 169 5.59 -12.65 -15.28
N LEU A 170 6.13 -11.43 -15.20
CA LEU A 170 5.51 -10.33 -14.47
C LEU A 170 4.20 -9.90 -15.12
N GLU A 171 4.17 -9.72 -16.45
CA GLU A 171 2.95 -9.36 -17.18
C GLU A 171 1.84 -10.38 -16.96
N ALA A 172 2.17 -11.67 -17.02
CA ALA A 172 1.21 -12.76 -16.87
C ALA A 172 0.66 -12.96 -15.44
N ILE A 173 1.20 -12.28 -14.43
CA ILE A 173 0.66 -12.31 -13.06
C ILE A 173 -0.12 -11.04 -12.68
N LEU A 174 -0.01 -9.95 -13.46
CA LEU A 174 -0.71 -8.69 -13.18
C LEU A 174 -2.24 -8.85 -13.16
N ASP A 175 -2.78 -9.78 -13.96
CA ASP A 175 -4.21 -10.07 -14.03
C ASP A 175 -4.65 -11.20 -13.06
N ARG A 176 -3.74 -11.76 -12.24
CA ARG A 176 -4.01 -12.96 -11.44
C ARG A 176 -4.35 -12.67 -9.99
N ARG A 177 -5.25 -13.50 -9.45
CA ARG A 177 -5.50 -13.61 -8.01
C ARG A 177 -4.31 -14.25 -7.31
N THR A 178 -4.20 -14.07 -5.99
CA THR A 178 -3.06 -14.60 -5.21
C THR A 178 -2.84 -16.09 -5.43
N LYS A 179 -3.90 -16.89 -5.28
CA LYS A 179 -3.84 -18.36 -5.40
C LYS A 179 -3.49 -18.80 -6.83
N GLU A 180 -4.08 -18.15 -7.82
CA GLU A 180 -3.88 -18.46 -9.24
C GLU A 180 -2.46 -18.09 -9.69
N GLY A 181 -1.98 -16.91 -9.30
CA GLY A 181 -0.63 -16.44 -9.58
C GLY A 181 0.42 -17.34 -8.93
N ALA A 182 0.23 -17.71 -7.66
CA ALA A 182 1.14 -18.64 -6.97
C ALA A 182 1.19 -20.02 -7.66
N LEU A 183 0.04 -20.52 -8.12
CA LEU A 183 -0.03 -21.78 -8.86
C LEU A 183 0.69 -21.68 -10.22
N LEU A 184 0.56 -20.54 -10.89
CA LEU A 184 1.23 -20.28 -12.17
C LEU A 184 2.75 -20.23 -12.01
N VAL A 185 3.23 -19.53 -10.97
CA VAL A 185 4.66 -19.50 -10.58
C VAL A 185 5.18 -20.91 -10.30
N LYS A 186 4.43 -21.72 -9.54
CA LYS A 186 4.77 -23.14 -9.31
C LYS A 186 4.89 -23.92 -10.62
N LYS A 187 3.93 -23.78 -11.55
CA LYS A 187 3.96 -24.45 -12.85
C LYS A 187 5.19 -24.05 -13.66
N TRP A 188 5.55 -22.77 -13.68
CA TRP A 188 6.75 -22.29 -14.38
C TRP A 188 8.04 -22.81 -13.76
N LEU A 189 8.13 -22.92 -12.43
CA LEU A 189 9.29 -23.55 -11.76
C LEU A 189 9.41 -25.03 -12.14
N GLN A 190 8.30 -25.77 -12.15
CA GLN A 190 8.29 -27.19 -12.55
C GLN A 190 8.71 -27.38 -14.01
N GLU A 191 8.21 -26.55 -14.92
CA GLU A 191 8.60 -26.55 -16.33
C GLU A 191 10.09 -26.21 -16.50
N THR A 192 10.59 -25.24 -15.73
CA THR A 192 12.01 -24.86 -15.75
C THR A 192 12.88 -26.03 -15.25
N LEU A 193 12.53 -26.65 -14.13
CA LEU A 193 13.24 -27.83 -13.61
C LEU A 193 13.27 -28.99 -14.61
N ARG A 194 12.18 -29.23 -15.35
CA ARG A 194 12.15 -30.22 -16.43
C ARG A 194 13.13 -29.88 -17.56
N ARG A 195 13.20 -28.62 -17.98
CA ARG A 195 14.13 -28.16 -19.03
C ARG A 195 15.60 -28.30 -18.62
N GLU A 196 15.87 -28.15 -17.33
CA GLU A 196 17.21 -28.28 -16.74
C GLU A 196 17.59 -29.72 -16.39
N ASN A 197 16.68 -30.69 -16.54
CA ASN A 197 16.84 -32.07 -16.06
C ASN A 197 17.21 -32.16 -14.56
N VAL A 198 16.71 -31.23 -13.74
CA VAL A 198 16.96 -31.23 -12.29
C VAL A 198 15.85 -31.99 -11.58
N THR A 199 16.22 -33.06 -10.86
CA THR A 199 15.28 -33.84 -10.06
C THR A 199 15.12 -33.24 -8.67
N VAL A 200 13.89 -32.90 -8.29
CA VAL A 200 13.56 -32.46 -6.92
C VAL A 200 12.61 -33.48 -6.31
N ASN A 201 12.98 -34.03 -5.15
CA ASN A 201 12.18 -35.05 -4.47
C ASN A 201 11.13 -34.40 -3.58
N VAL A 202 10.11 -33.77 -4.18
CA VAL A 202 8.96 -33.21 -3.44
C VAL A 202 7.70 -34.00 -3.76
N LYS A 203 6.94 -34.39 -2.73
CA LYS A 203 5.57 -34.89 -2.87
C LYS A 203 4.67 -33.75 -3.38
N SER A 204 4.69 -33.51 -4.69
CA SER A 204 3.97 -32.40 -5.30
C SER A 204 2.48 -32.73 -5.43
N ARG A 205 1.63 -31.90 -4.82
CA ARG A 205 0.18 -31.91 -5.10
C ARG A 205 -0.09 -30.91 -6.23
N PRO A 206 -0.79 -31.26 -7.33
CA PRO A 206 -0.91 -30.38 -8.48
C PRO A 206 -1.64 -29.06 -8.22
N SER A 207 -2.57 -29.02 -7.27
CA SER A 207 -3.49 -27.89 -7.05
C SER A 207 -3.16 -27.02 -5.83
N VAL A 208 -2.20 -27.42 -5.00
CA VAL A 208 -1.86 -26.72 -3.76
C VAL A 208 -0.43 -26.22 -3.86
N VAL A 209 -0.21 -24.98 -3.49
CA VAL A 209 1.13 -24.38 -3.39
C VAL A 209 1.52 -24.36 -1.92
N THR A 210 2.68 -24.93 -1.59
CA THR A 210 3.25 -24.83 -0.24
C THR A 210 4.57 -24.06 -0.30
N THR A 211 4.81 -23.21 0.69
CA THR A 211 6.06 -22.44 0.83
C THR A 211 7.32 -23.34 0.81
N PRO A 212 7.39 -24.49 1.51
CA PRO A 212 8.58 -25.35 1.44
C PRO A 212 8.78 -25.99 0.07
N GLU A 213 7.70 -26.27 -0.69
CA GLU A 213 7.81 -26.80 -2.05
C GLU A 213 8.42 -25.75 -3.00
N LEU A 214 7.94 -24.50 -2.93
CA LEU A 214 8.50 -23.39 -3.70
C LEU A 214 9.98 -23.18 -3.36
N GLN A 215 10.32 -23.15 -2.07
CA GLN A 215 11.70 -22.98 -1.61
C GLN A 215 12.62 -24.11 -2.11
N ALA A 216 12.17 -25.36 -2.07
CA ALA A 216 12.93 -26.49 -2.58
C ALA A 216 13.20 -26.40 -4.10
N MET A 217 12.20 -25.96 -4.88
CA MET A 217 12.35 -25.76 -6.33
C MET A 217 13.32 -24.61 -6.65
N ILE A 218 13.24 -23.50 -5.91
CA ILE A 218 14.17 -22.36 -6.06
C ILE A 218 15.60 -22.78 -5.74
N LYS A 219 15.81 -23.47 -4.61
CA LYS A 219 17.14 -23.98 -4.20
C LYS A 219 17.71 -24.93 -5.24
N ALA A 220 16.89 -25.84 -5.78
CA ALA A 220 17.33 -26.80 -6.80
C ALA A 220 17.82 -26.11 -8.10
N LEU A 221 17.12 -25.07 -8.56
CA LEU A 221 17.54 -24.29 -9.73
C LEU A 221 18.80 -23.44 -9.47
N SER A 222 19.07 -23.11 -8.21
CA SER A 222 20.17 -22.24 -7.80
C SER A 222 21.50 -22.98 -7.53
N ARG A 223 21.50 -24.32 -7.60
CA ARG A 223 22.72 -25.14 -7.37
C ARG A 223 23.83 -24.94 -8.39
N SER A 224 23.48 -24.58 -9.62
CA SER A 224 24.47 -24.30 -10.68
C SER A 224 24.41 -22.83 -11.06
N GLN A 225 25.57 -22.17 -11.08
CA GLN A 225 25.70 -20.75 -11.48
C GLN A 225 25.10 -20.50 -12.88
N SER A 226 25.27 -21.44 -13.82
CA SER A 226 24.72 -21.33 -15.17
C SER A 226 23.18 -21.37 -15.21
N SER A 227 22.56 -22.20 -14.36
CA SER A 227 21.11 -22.29 -14.21
C SER A 227 20.54 -21.07 -13.50
N LEU A 228 21.22 -20.61 -12.44
CA LEU A 228 20.86 -19.41 -11.70
C LEU A 228 20.82 -18.17 -12.62
N LEU A 229 21.85 -17.96 -13.45
CA LEU A 229 21.90 -16.85 -14.39
C LEU A 229 20.86 -16.96 -15.50
N ARG A 230 20.66 -18.15 -16.08
CA ARG A 230 19.68 -18.36 -17.17
C ARG A 230 18.24 -18.16 -16.70
N ASN A 231 17.93 -18.61 -15.48
CA ASN A 231 16.58 -18.65 -14.92
C ASN A 231 16.32 -17.52 -13.90
N LYS A 232 17.15 -16.47 -13.91
CA LYS A 232 17.10 -15.31 -13.02
C LYS A 232 15.70 -14.73 -12.80
N GLY A 233 14.96 -14.46 -13.88
CA GLY A 233 13.64 -13.82 -13.79
C GLY A 233 12.61 -14.65 -13.05
N ILE A 234 12.52 -15.96 -13.33
CA ILE A 234 11.56 -16.84 -12.64
C ILE A 234 11.99 -17.11 -11.18
N ILE A 235 13.30 -17.19 -10.91
CA ILE A 235 13.81 -17.37 -9.55
C ILE A 235 13.47 -16.14 -8.69
N GLN A 236 13.68 -14.93 -9.21
CA GLN A 236 13.31 -13.70 -8.51
C GLN A 236 11.80 -13.63 -8.25
N LEU A 237 10.98 -13.88 -9.26
CA LEU A 237 9.53 -13.87 -9.10
C LEU A 237 9.05 -14.93 -8.10
N ALA A 238 9.62 -16.13 -8.15
CA ALA A 238 9.31 -17.20 -7.22
C ALA A 238 9.72 -16.86 -5.78
N SER A 239 10.89 -16.27 -5.60
CA SER A 239 11.38 -15.78 -4.31
C SER A 239 10.49 -14.68 -3.74
N ALA A 240 10.06 -13.74 -4.57
CA ALA A 240 9.13 -12.69 -4.15
C ALA A 240 7.74 -13.25 -3.78
N THR A 241 7.26 -14.22 -4.58
CA THR A 241 6.03 -14.95 -4.29
C THR A 241 6.14 -15.74 -2.98
N LEU A 242 7.29 -16.34 -2.70
CA LEU A 242 7.55 -17.05 -1.45
C LEU A 242 7.45 -16.12 -0.23
N SER A 243 8.05 -14.93 -0.29
CA SER A 243 7.93 -13.91 0.76
C SER A 243 6.49 -13.43 0.96
N ALA A 244 5.74 -13.26 -0.12
CA ALA A 244 4.32 -12.90 -0.06
C ALA A 244 3.43 -13.99 0.55
N LEU A 245 3.86 -15.26 0.51
CA LEU A 245 3.16 -16.42 1.05
C LEU A 245 3.66 -16.86 2.43
N GLU A 246 4.60 -16.14 3.04
CA GLU A 246 5.07 -16.42 4.40
C GLU A 246 3.90 -16.29 5.40
N GLU A 247 3.86 -17.16 6.42
CA GLU A 247 2.71 -17.28 7.33
C GLU A 247 2.42 -15.98 8.10
N SER A 248 3.46 -15.27 8.54
CA SER A 248 3.35 -13.97 9.20
C SER A 248 2.66 -12.92 8.32
N ASN A 249 3.00 -12.88 7.04
CA ASN A 249 2.46 -11.91 6.09
C ASN A 249 1.02 -12.28 5.69
N CYS A 250 0.76 -13.57 5.44
CA CYS A 250 -0.58 -14.04 5.10
C CYS A 250 -1.59 -13.82 6.23
N THR A 251 -1.20 -14.14 7.47
CA THR A 251 -2.09 -13.99 8.64
C THR A 251 -2.44 -12.53 8.90
N LYS A 252 -1.47 -11.60 8.81
CA LYS A 252 -1.71 -10.16 8.89
C LYS A 252 -2.66 -9.69 7.76
N TRP A 253 -2.34 -10.07 6.51
CA TRP A 253 -3.13 -9.70 5.34
C TRP A 253 -4.57 -10.18 5.42
N ASP A 254 -4.79 -11.44 5.79
CA ASP A 254 -6.10 -12.06 5.85
C ASP A 254 -6.92 -11.53 7.04
N ALA A 255 -6.29 -11.22 8.17
CA ALA A 255 -6.94 -10.58 9.32
C ALA A 255 -7.46 -9.17 8.95
N PHE A 256 -6.62 -8.34 8.35
CA PHE A 256 -7.02 -7.01 7.90
C PHE A 256 -8.08 -7.09 6.80
N SER A 257 -7.91 -7.97 5.79
CA SER A 257 -8.90 -8.18 4.73
C SER A 257 -10.26 -8.61 5.30
N SER A 258 -10.27 -9.42 6.37
CA SER A 258 -11.47 -9.83 7.07
C SER A 258 -12.11 -8.66 7.83
N ALA A 259 -11.31 -7.82 8.50
CA ALA A 259 -11.80 -6.60 9.15
C ALA A 259 -12.46 -5.64 8.15
N VAL A 260 -11.87 -5.43 6.96
CA VAL A 260 -12.48 -4.61 5.90
C VAL A 260 -13.84 -5.18 5.46
N LYS A 261 -13.96 -6.50 5.31
CA LYS A 261 -15.24 -7.15 4.97
C LYS A 261 -16.28 -6.94 6.06
N ILE A 262 -15.89 -7.07 7.33
CA ILE A 262 -16.78 -6.82 8.47
C ILE A 262 -17.25 -5.36 8.46
N LEU A 263 -16.35 -4.39 8.28
CA LEU A 263 -16.71 -2.98 8.16
C LEU A 263 -17.66 -2.73 6.98
N SER A 264 -17.42 -3.37 5.84
CA SER A 264 -18.28 -3.26 4.66
C SER A 264 -19.69 -3.79 4.94
N VAL A 265 -19.81 -4.95 5.60
CA VAL A 265 -21.11 -5.52 6.01
C VAL A 265 -21.80 -4.61 7.02
N SER A 266 -21.13 -4.20 8.09
CA SER A 266 -21.70 -3.32 9.12
C SER A 266 -22.11 -1.95 8.58
N SER A 267 -21.39 -1.45 7.58
CA SER A 267 -21.77 -0.21 6.90
C SER A 267 -23.09 -0.30 6.14
N GLY A 268 -23.55 -1.50 5.76
CA GLY A 268 -24.87 -1.72 5.17
C GLY A 268 -26.00 -1.90 6.19
N GLU A 269 -25.67 -2.06 7.48
CA GLU A 269 -26.65 -2.30 8.55
C GLU A 269 -27.06 -0.98 9.23
N THR A 270 -26.18 -0.41 10.05
CA THR A 270 -26.45 0.80 10.84
C THR A 270 -25.15 1.57 11.12
N SER A 271 -25.25 2.89 11.37
CA SER A 271 -24.10 3.69 11.80
C SER A 271 -23.52 3.19 13.13
N GLN A 272 -24.39 2.73 14.04
CA GLN A 272 -24.00 2.24 15.36
C GLN A 272 -23.19 0.94 15.28
N SER A 273 -23.61 -0.03 14.46
CA SER A 273 -22.85 -1.27 14.29
C SER A 273 -21.48 -1.00 13.66
N LEU A 274 -21.42 -0.11 12.66
CA LEU A 274 -20.14 0.30 12.07
C LEU A 274 -19.22 1.01 13.08
N ALA A 275 -19.74 1.97 13.85
CA ALA A 275 -18.97 2.67 14.88
C ALA A 275 -18.46 1.70 15.96
N ALA A 276 -19.29 0.76 16.40
CA ALA A 276 -18.89 -0.26 17.37
C ALA A 276 -17.75 -1.15 16.84
N GLN A 277 -17.81 -1.57 15.57
CA GLN A 277 -16.73 -2.36 14.96
C GLN A 277 -15.43 -1.58 14.82
N ILE A 278 -15.50 -0.29 14.45
CA ILE A 278 -14.31 0.58 14.42
C ILE A 278 -13.69 0.67 15.81
N GLY A 279 -14.49 0.92 16.85
CA GLY A 279 -14.02 1.00 18.23
C GLY A 279 -13.40 -0.31 18.73
N ASP A 280 -14.01 -1.45 18.42
CA ASP A 280 -13.49 -2.78 18.77
C ASP A 280 -12.12 -3.06 18.11
N LEU A 281 -11.94 -2.68 16.85
CA LEU A 281 -10.66 -2.81 16.15
C LEU A 281 -9.55 -1.96 16.79
N ILE A 282 -9.88 -0.74 17.21
CA ILE A 282 -8.94 0.17 17.90
C ILE A 282 -8.56 -0.43 19.26
N ASN A 283 -9.53 -0.85 20.06
CA ASN A 283 -9.28 -1.45 21.37
C ASN A 283 -8.48 -2.76 21.28
N LYS A 284 -8.74 -3.59 20.26
CA LYS A 284 -7.93 -4.80 20.00
C LYS A 284 -6.48 -4.49 19.64
N SER A 285 -6.23 -3.36 18.99
CA SER A 285 -4.87 -2.90 18.70
C SER A 285 -4.14 -2.38 19.93
N ALA A 286 -4.89 -1.86 20.93
CA ALA A 286 -4.38 -1.42 22.22
C ALA A 286 -3.65 -2.57 22.96
N LEU A 287 -4.32 -3.73 23.02
CA LEU A 287 -3.81 -4.97 23.63
C LEU A 287 -2.56 -5.56 22.94
N PHE A 288 -2.22 -5.11 21.73
CA PHE A 288 -1.05 -5.60 21.01
C PHE A 288 0.27 -5.13 21.62
N GLY A 289 0.32 -3.92 22.20
CA GLY A 289 1.53 -3.33 22.79
C GLY A 289 1.92 -3.89 24.16
N SER A 290 0.92 -4.37 24.93
CA SER A 290 1.10 -4.87 26.30
C SER A 290 1.89 -6.19 26.37
N HIS A 291 1.80 -7.05 25.34
CA HIS A 291 2.22 -8.45 25.44
C HIS A 291 3.61 -8.80 24.85
N ILE A 292 4.35 -7.83 24.31
CA ILE A 292 5.62 -8.10 23.62
C ILE A 292 6.73 -8.62 24.57
N ASN A 293 6.62 -8.43 25.89
CA ASN A 293 7.70 -8.75 26.84
C ASN A 293 7.40 -9.75 27.97
N LYS A 294 6.23 -10.42 28.01
CA LYS A 294 6.03 -11.54 28.96
C LYS A 294 6.46 -12.85 28.32
N GLY A 295 7.64 -13.33 28.72
CA GLY A 295 8.23 -14.61 28.32
C GLY A 295 7.37 -15.80 28.73
N LYS A 296 6.33 -16.11 27.95
CA LYS A 296 5.68 -17.41 27.88
C LYS A 296 4.92 -17.50 26.57
N ARG A 297 5.29 -18.48 25.76
CA ARG A 297 4.55 -18.88 24.55
C ARG A 297 3.11 -19.17 24.93
N ASP A 298 2.16 -18.43 24.38
CA ASP A 298 1.14 -18.92 23.43
C ASP A 298 -0.15 -18.05 23.42
N ILE A 299 -0.57 -17.67 22.21
CA ILE A 299 -1.96 -17.35 21.77
C ILE A 299 -2.56 -16.06 22.38
N LEU A 300 -2.21 -14.84 21.95
CA LEU A 300 -2.79 -14.15 20.79
C LEU A 300 -1.91 -12.92 20.51
N LYS A 301 -0.97 -13.05 19.59
CA LYS A 301 -0.35 -11.87 18.97
C LYS A 301 -1.46 -11.14 18.22
N GLY A 302 -1.93 -10.00 18.71
CA GLY A 302 -2.92 -9.18 18.00
C GLY A 302 -2.51 -9.02 16.54
N LEU A 303 -3.31 -9.52 15.59
CA LEU A 303 -2.88 -9.57 14.19
C LEU A 303 -2.91 -8.19 13.51
N ILE A 304 -3.53 -7.20 14.17
CA ILE A 304 -3.79 -5.85 13.68
C ILE A 304 -3.03 -4.88 14.59
N SER A 305 -2.09 -4.14 14.02
CA SER A 305 -1.37 -3.07 14.74
C SER A 305 -2.24 -1.82 14.88
N LEU A 306 -1.83 -0.86 15.72
CA LEU A 306 -2.53 0.43 15.84
C LEU A 306 -2.55 1.19 14.51
N GLN A 307 -1.48 1.11 13.73
CA GLN A 307 -1.42 1.67 12.37
C GLN A 307 -2.49 1.07 11.45
N ASP A 308 -2.62 -0.25 11.48
CA ASP A 308 -3.63 -0.98 10.73
C ASP A 308 -5.05 -0.60 11.21
N ALA A 309 -5.26 -0.46 12.52
CA ALA A 309 -6.54 -0.06 13.11
C ALA A 309 -6.95 1.38 12.71
N LEU A 310 -6.00 2.32 12.66
CA LEU A 310 -6.25 3.68 12.18
C LEU A 310 -6.56 3.71 10.68
N LEU A 311 -5.90 2.86 9.87
CA LEU A 311 -6.24 2.70 8.46
C LEU A 311 -7.65 2.09 8.28
N LEU A 312 -8.01 1.09 9.10
CA LEU A 312 -9.35 0.52 9.15
C LEU A 312 -10.40 1.54 9.61
N MET A 313 -10.06 2.45 10.52
CA MET A 313 -10.91 3.58 10.89
C MET A 313 -11.14 4.52 9.71
N ILE A 314 -10.10 4.87 8.95
CA ILE A 314 -10.23 5.66 7.71
C ILE A 314 -11.18 4.96 6.73
N ILE A 315 -10.99 3.65 6.50
CA ILE A 315 -11.87 2.83 5.66
C ILE A 315 -13.31 2.92 6.16
N GLY A 316 -13.52 2.74 7.47
CA GLY A 316 -14.82 2.83 8.13
C GLY A 316 -15.49 4.18 7.92
N TYR A 317 -14.77 5.30 8.05
CA TYR A 317 -15.32 6.64 7.81
C TYR A 317 -15.64 6.91 6.33
N ILE A 318 -14.84 6.37 5.41
CA ILE A 318 -15.13 6.45 3.97
C ILE A 318 -16.41 5.67 3.65
N LEU A 319 -16.60 4.48 4.22
CA LEU A 319 -17.82 3.68 4.08
C LEU A 319 -19.02 4.34 4.76
N ALA A 320 -18.83 4.94 5.93
CA ALA A 320 -19.89 5.64 6.66
C ALA A 320 -20.40 6.85 5.87
N GLY A 321 -19.51 7.64 5.26
CA GLY A 321 -19.90 8.76 4.39
C GLY A 321 -20.69 8.35 3.14
N GLU A 322 -20.53 7.09 2.72
CA GLU A 322 -21.25 6.50 1.59
C GLU A 322 -22.67 6.02 1.99
N ASN A 323 -22.82 5.42 3.17
CA ASN A 323 -24.08 4.78 3.57
C ASN A 323 -24.94 5.63 4.53
N PHE A 324 -24.34 6.58 5.24
CA PHE A 324 -25.01 7.43 6.23
C PHE A 324 -24.76 8.93 5.93
N PRO A 325 -25.25 9.46 4.80
CA PRO A 325 -24.98 10.84 4.42
C PRO A 325 -25.72 11.84 5.32
N THR A 326 -24.97 12.69 6.03
CA THR A 326 -25.50 13.82 6.82
C THR A 326 -25.54 15.12 6.00
N SER A 327 -26.56 15.96 6.22
CA SER A 327 -26.76 17.20 5.45
C SER A 327 -25.87 18.39 5.89
N GLY A 328 -24.84 18.16 6.72
CA GLY A 328 -24.01 19.21 7.33
C GLY A 328 -22.51 18.88 7.40
N SER A 329 -21.75 19.69 8.13
CA SER A 329 -20.33 19.45 8.46
C SER A 329 -20.12 18.40 9.55
N ASP A 330 -21.23 17.93 10.14
CA ASP A 330 -21.23 16.90 11.16
C ASP A 330 -20.88 15.56 10.52
N GLY A 331 -20.05 14.77 11.22
CA GLY A 331 -19.60 13.47 10.75
C GLY A 331 -20.74 12.50 10.45
N PRO A 332 -20.44 11.32 9.87
CA PRO A 332 -21.45 10.31 9.55
C PRO A 332 -21.99 9.58 10.81
N PHE A 333 -21.45 9.86 12.00
CA PHE A 333 -21.82 9.25 13.27
C PHE A 333 -22.47 10.27 14.21
N SER A 334 -23.23 9.77 15.18
CA SER A 334 -23.79 10.58 16.27
C SER A 334 -22.70 11.08 17.23
N TRP A 335 -23.00 12.12 18.00
CA TRP A 335 -22.02 12.67 18.96
C TRP A 335 -21.58 11.63 20.00
N GLN A 336 -22.48 10.73 20.45
CA GLN A 336 -22.14 9.68 21.40
C GLN A 336 -21.15 8.68 20.81
N GLU A 337 -21.42 8.20 19.59
CA GLU A 337 -20.54 7.28 18.87
C GLU A 337 -19.17 7.92 18.63
N GLU A 338 -19.15 9.17 18.16
CA GLU A 338 -17.92 9.89 17.87
C GLU A 338 -17.09 10.11 19.15
N ARG A 339 -17.74 10.44 20.27
CA ARG A 339 -17.06 10.57 21.57
C ARG A 339 -16.39 9.26 22.00
N LEU A 340 -17.10 8.14 21.91
CA LEU A 340 -16.55 6.83 22.27
C LEU A 340 -15.37 6.44 21.37
N LEU A 341 -15.46 6.73 20.07
CA LEU A 341 -14.36 6.51 19.14
C LEU A 341 -13.14 7.38 19.47
N LYS A 342 -13.35 8.66 19.83
CA LYS A 342 -12.26 9.55 20.24
C LYS A 342 -11.58 9.06 21.51
N GLU A 343 -12.36 8.64 22.50
CA GLU A 343 -11.84 8.07 23.75
C GLU A 343 -11.01 6.80 23.45
N ALA A 344 -11.51 5.88 22.63
CA ALA A 344 -10.78 4.68 22.22
C ALA A 344 -9.46 4.98 21.49
N VAL A 345 -9.42 5.99 20.60
CA VAL A 345 -8.19 6.41 19.91
C VAL A 345 -7.18 7.00 20.90
N VAL A 346 -7.64 7.87 21.82
CA VAL A 346 -6.78 8.47 22.84
C VAL A 346 -6.17 7.40 23.73
N ASP A 347 -6.98 6.46 24.23
CA ASP A 347 -6.53 5.40 25.11
C ASP A 347 -5.55 4.46 24.38
N ALA A 348 -5.85 4.05 23.15
CA ALA A 348 -4.96 3.22 22.35
C ALA A 348 -3.61 3.90 22.02
N LEU A 349 -3.60 5.23 21.84
CA LEU A 349 -2.37 6.00 21.62
C LEU A 349 -1.51 6.13 22.87
N LEU A 350 -2.13 6.29 24.05
CA LEU A 350 -1.43 6.30 25.33
C LEU A 350 -0.76 4.93 25.61
N GLU A 351 -1.41 3.83 25.24
CA GLU A 351 -0.88 2.47 25.43
C GLU A 351 0.22 2.07 24.41
N ASN A 352 0.18 2.58 23.16
CA ASN A 352 1.07 2.17 22.06
C ASN A 352 2.00 3.27 21.52
N SER A 353 2.50 4.14 22.39
CA SER A 353 3.18 5.37 21.99
C SER A 353 4.47 5.20 21.18
N SER A 354 5.18 4.07 21.33
CA SER A 354 6.52 3.88 20.76
C SER A 354 6.55 3.36 19.32
N ALA A 355 5.40 3.12 18.67
CA ALA A 355 5.34 2.39 17.40
C ALA A 355 4.64 3.14 16.24
N VAL A 356 4.20 4.38 16.43
CA VAL A 356 3.33 5.05 15.45
C VAL A 356 3.95 6.34 14.91
N ASN A 357 4.37 6.31 13.65
CA ASN A 357 4.83 7.50 12.96
C ASN A 357 3.63 8.28 12.38
N LEU A 358 2.93 9.01 13.25
CA LEU A 358 1.81 9.87 12.89
C LEU A 358 2.24 11.32 12.92
N LYS A 359 2.06 12.04 11.81
CA LYS A 359 2.46 13.44 11.70
C LYS A 359 1.63 14.37 12.57
N PHE A 360 0.35 14.05 12.77
CA PHE A 360 -0.52 14.86 13.63
C PHE A 360 -0.14 14.77 15.13
N LEU A 361 0.75 13.84 15.49
CA LEU A 361 1.35 13.71 16.82
C LEU A 361 2.77 14.30 16.90
N ASP A 362 3.26 14.94 15.84
CA ASP A 362 4.56 15.63 15.87
C ASP A 362 4.56 16.70 16.97
N GLY A 363 5.61 16.70 17.79
CA GLY A 363 5.69 17.51 19.02
C GLY A 363 5.40 16.71 20.29
N LEU A 364 4.43 15.77 20.24
CA LEU A 364 4.01 14.97 21.40
C LEU A 364 4.72 13.61 21.53
N LYS A 365 5.41 13.15 20.47
CA LYS A 365 6.03 11.80 20.42
C LYS A 365 6.90 11.50 21.65
N LYS A 366 7.78 12.43 22.03
CA LYS A 366 8.72 12.25 23.15
C LYS A 366 8.01 12.15 24.51
N GLU A 367 6.96 12.95 24.71
CA GLU A 367 6.18 12.97 25.94
C GLU A 367 5.33 11.70 26.07
N LEU A 368 4.77 11.22 24.95
CA LEU A 368 4.00 9.99 24.88
C LEU A 368 4.89 8.74 25.12
N GLU A 369 6.11 8.74 24.59
CA GLU A 369 7.11 7.70 24.85
C GLU A 369 7.55 7.69 26.32
N ALA A 370 7.78 8.86 26.92
CA ALA A 370 8.13 9.00 28.33
C ALA A 370 7.01 8.46 29.24
N ASN A 371 5.75 8.81 28.94
CA ASN A 371 4.59 8.33 29.70
C ASN A 371 4.44 6.79 29.62
N ALA A 372 4.57 6.21 28.43
CA ALA A 372 4.49 4.74 28.30
C ALA A 372 5.65 4.01 29.00
N SER A 373 6.82 4.63 29.13
CA SER A 373 7.92 4.05 29.91
C SER A 373 7.65 4.10 31.43
N LYS A 374 6.97 5.14 31.91
CA LYS A 374 6.57 5.33 33.31
C LYS A 374 5.51 4.30 33.73
N LEU A 375 4.44 4.15 32.94
CA LEU A 375 3.38 3.16 33.19
C LEU A 375 3.93 1.73 33.30
N LYS A 376 4.92 1.37 32.45
CA LYS A 376 5.60 0.08 32.51
C LYS A 376 6.46 -0.12 33.76
N SER A 377 6.95 0.96 34.38
CA SER A 377 7.74 0.91 35.62
C SER A 377 6.85 0.84 36.87
N GLU A 378 5.68 1.48 36.84
CA GLU A 378 4.70 1.42 37.92
C GLU A 378 4.04 0.03 38.00
N GLU A 379 3.64 -0.58 36.86
CA GLU A 379 3.11 -1.95 36.82
C GLU A 379 4.10 -3.03 37.29
N ALA A 380 5.42 -2.77 37.20
CA ALA A 380 6.45 -3.69 37.69
C ALA A 380 6.68 -3.60 39.21
N THR A 381 6.15 -2.56 39.86
CA THR A 381 6.34 -2.30 41.29
C THR A 381 5.16 -2.79 42.14
N GLU A 382 4.02 -3.15 41.51
CA GLU A 382 2.80 -3.60 42.21
C GLU A 382 2.72 -5.12 42.49
N GLU A 383 3.75 -5.92 42.17
CA GLU A 383 3.85 -7.33 42.59
C GLU A 383 4.82 -7.52 43.78
N VAL A 384 4.62 -6.85 44.93
CA VAL A 384 5.22 -7.27 46.22
C VAL A 384 4.31 -6.95 47.42
N ASP A 385 3.99 -8.02 48.16
CA ASP A 385 3.51 -8.17 49.55
C ASP A 385 2.11 -7.70 49.97
N ILE A 386 1.17 -8.65 49.88
CA ILE A 386 0.10 -8.83 50.87
C ILE A 386 0.71 -9.56 52.07
N ASP A 387 1.10 -8.83 53.11
CA ASP A 387 1.08 -9.24 54.52
C ASP A 387 1.67 -8.12 55.40
N ASP A 388 0.81 -7.27 55.96
CA ASP A 388 0.61 -7.15 57.41
C ASP A 388 -0.33 -5.98 57.71
N PHE A 389 -1.47 -6.31 58.32
CA PHE A 389 -2.35 -5.36 58.98
C PHE A 389 -1.66 -4.96 60.29
N ASP A 390 -0.93 -3.84 60.30
CA ASP A 390 -0.54 -3.19 61.55
C ASP A 390 -1.16 -1.80 61.64
N ASP A 391 -2.07 -1.73 62.60
CA ASP A 391 -2.83 -0.58 63.09
C ASP A 391 -1.84 0.31 63.87
N ASP A 392 -1.31 1.37 63.25
CA ASP A 392 -0.77 2.59 63.90
C ASP A 392 -0.05 3.51 62.91
N GLN A 393 -0.78 4.39 62.19
CA GLN A 393 -0.16 5.59 61.62
C GLN A 393 -1.09 6.80 61.51
N TRP A 394 -1.80 7.10 62.59
CA TRP A 394 -2.45 8.41 62.83
C TRP A 394 -1.44 9.44 63.41
N GLY A 395 -0.30 9.64 62.74
CA GLY A 395 0.83 10.37 63.35
C GLY A 395 1.82 11.09 62.44
N LYS A 396 1.52 11.33 61.15
CA LYS A 396 2.38 12.17 60.30
C LYS A 396 1.55 13.17 59.48
N TRP A 397 1.19 14.27 60.13
CA TRP A 397 0.66 15.48 59.50
C TRP A 397 1.66 16.62 59.72
N GLY A 398 2.88 16.50 59.19
CA GLY A 398 3.93 17.49 59.46
C GLY A 398 5.26 17.36 58.72
N ASP A 399 5.31 16.66 57.59
CA ASP A 399 6.48 16.68 56.69
C ASP A 399 6.00 17.19 55.30
N GLU A 400 5.73 18.50 55.21
CA GLU A 400 5.54 19.23 53.95
C GLU A 400 6.90 19.38 53.25
N ASP A 401 7.40 18.37 52.57
CA ASP A 401 8.54 18.49 51.63
C ASP A 401 8.63 17.32 50.61
N GLY A 402 7.60 16.48 50.50
CA GLY A 402 7.59 15.29 49.64
C GLY A 402 6.43 15.17 48.63
N GLU A 403 5.46 16.08 48.66
CA GLU A 403 4.24 16.00 47.83
C GLU A 403 4.30 16.79 46.51
N ASP A 404 5.30 17.66 46.31
CA ASP A 404 5.36 18.54 45.13
C ASP A 404 5.58 17.77 43.82
N ASN A 405 6.45 16.75 43.80
CA ASN A 405 6.71 15.99 42.57
C ASN A 405 5.50 15.18 42.09
N LYS A 406 4.66 14.64 42.99
CA LYS A 406 3.49 13.85 42.57
C LYS A 406 2.42 14.74 41.95
N ASN A 407 2.21 15.93 42.49
CA ASN A 407 1.23 16.87 41.97
C ASN A 407 1.67 17.42 40.60
N GLU A 408 2.94 17.80 40.43
CA GLU A 408 3.49 18.29 39.16
C GLU A 408 3.36 17.24 38.04
N HIS A 409 3.67 15.97 38.32
CA HIS A 409 3.48 14.88 37.36
C HIS A 409 2.01 14.63 36.97
N VAL A 410 1.05 14.82 37.89
CA VAL A 410 -0.38 14.69 37.58
C VAL A 410 -0.86 15.83 36.67
N TYR A 411 -0.30 17.04 36.83
CA TYR A 411 -0.59 18.17 35.94
C TYR A 411 0.00 17.94 34.55
N ASP A 412 1.23 17.44 34.44
CA ASP A 412 1.88 17.11 33.17
C ASP A 412 1.12 16.00 32.40
N ASP A 413 0.72 14.93 33.10
CA ASP A 413 -0.04 13.82 32.51
C ASP A 413 -1.44 14.27 32.04
N MET A 414 -2.09 15.15 32.83
CA MET A 414 -3.36 15.78 32.43
C MET A 414 -3.19 16.69 31.21
N GLN A 415 -2.11 17.48 31.15
CA GLN A 415 -1.82 18.38 30.05
C GLN A 415 -1.56 17.61 28.75
N LEU A 416 -0.74 16.55 28.81
CA LEU A 416 -0.49 15.66 27.68
C LEU A 416 -1.80 15.05 27.16
N LYS A 417 -2.67 14.59 28.06
CA LYS A 417 -3.97 14.01 27.69
C LYS A 417 -4.91 15.02 27.03
N LEU A 418 -4.89 16.28 27.49
CA LEU A 418 -5.69 17.36 26.89
C LEU A 418 -5.16 17.74 25.50
N GLU A 419 -3.85 17.87 25.32
CA GLU A 419 -3.29 18.17 24.00
C GLU A 419 -3.54 17.01 23.03
N LEU A 420 -3.38 15.76 23.47
CA LEU A 420 -3.68 14.58 22.68
C LEU A 420 -5.15 14.57 22.22
N ARG A 421 -6.09 14.93 23.10
CA ARG A 421 -7.51 15.07 22.74
C ARG A 421 -7.73 16.11 21.64
N ASP A 422 -7.08 17.27 21.71
CA ASP A 422 -7.17 18.29 20.65
C ASP A 422 -6.61 17.78 19.31
N ARG A 423 -5.47 17.07 19.33
CA ARG A 423 -4.90 16.43 18.14
C ARG A 423 -5.85 15.40 17.53
N VAL A 424 -6.47 14.56 18.36
CA VAL A 424 -7.47 13.57 17.93
C VAL A 424 -8.72 14.27 17.39
N ASP A 425 -9.17 15.38 17.97
CA ASP A 425 -10.27 16.17 17.41
C ASP A 425 -9.96 16.70 16.01
N ASN A 426 -8.73 17.15 15.77
CA ASN A 426 -8.29 17.58 14.44
C ASN A 426 -8.23 16.40 13.45
N PHE A 427 -7.83 15.21 13.91
CA PHE A 427 -7.92 13.98 13.11
C PHE A 427 -9.37 13.65 12.73
N PHE A 428 -10.34 13.79 13.63
CA PHE A 428 -11.75 13.55 13.30
C PHE A 428 -12.31 14.58 12.31
N LYS A 429 -11.90 15.86 12.39
CA LYS A 429 -12.23 16.85 11.34
C LYS A 429 -11.70 16.41 9.98
N PHE A 430 -10.53 15.79 9.92
CA PHE A 430 -9.98 15.21 8.69
C PHE A 430 -10.83 14.00 8.21
N LEU A 431 -11.21 13.10 9.10
CA LEU A 431 -12.12 11.97 8.77
C LEU A 431 -13.48 12.46 8.23
N HIS A 432 -14.02 13.55 8.76
CA HIS A 432 -15.25 14.16 8.24
C HIS A 432 -15.08 14.68 6.81
N LYS A 433 -13.92 15.30 6.50
CA LYS A 433 -13.59 15.67 5.12
C LYS A 433 -13.55 14.44 4.21
N LEU A 434 -12.91 13.35 4.63
CA LEU A 434 -12.82 12.10 3.86
C LEU A 434 -14.19 11.48 3.58
N SER A 435 -15.07 11.40 4.59
CA SER A 435 -16.44 10.89 4.43
C SER A 435 -17.25 11.66 3.39
N ASN A 436 -16.98 12.97 3.25
CA ASN A 436 -17.64 13.84 2.28
C ASN A 436 -17.06 13.74 0.86
N LEU A 437 -15.86 13.19 0.66
CA LEU A 437 -15.26 13.05 -0.67
C LEU A 437 -16.02 12.05 -1.55
N LYS A 438 -16.41 10.90 -0.97
CA LYS A 438 -17.07 9.83 -1.72
C LYS A 438 -18.52 10.16 -2.12
N ARG A 439 -19.18 11.08 -1.40
CA ARG A 439 -20.50 11.63 -1.75
C ARG A 439 -20.52 12.26 -3.15
N LYS A 440 -19.41 12.86 -3.58
CA LYS A 440 -19.31 13.54 -4.88
C LYS A 440 -19.23 12.58 -6.08
N ASN A 441 -19.03 11.28 -5.83
CA ASN A 441 -18.90 10.23 -6.86
C ASN A 441 -20.17 9.38 -7.03
N LEU A 442 -21.29 9.83 -6.46
CA LEU A 442 -22.62 9.21 -6.55
C LEU A 442 -23.08 8.80 -7.96
N PRO A 443 -22.80 9.53 -9.06
CA PRO A 443 -23.39 9.17 -10.36
C PRO A 443 -22.80 7.91 -11.03
N LEU A 444 -21.79 7.29 -10.42
CA LEU A 444 -21.28 5.97 -10.82
C LEU A 444 -21.85 4.81 -10.00
N ARG A 445 -22.67 5.12 -8.97
CA ARG A 445 -23.18 4.16 -7.98
C ARG A 445 -24.65 3.80 -8.15
N ASP A 446 -25.52 4.71 -8.59
CA ASP A 446 -26.96 4.47 -8.49
C ASP A 446 -27.44 3.30 -9.36
N GLY A 447 -28.10 2.34 -8.69
CA GLY A 447 -28.91 1.24 -9.24
C GLY A 447 -30.10 1.69 -10.09
N SER A 448 -30.10 2.91 -10.62
CA SER A 448 -30.93 3.29 -11.76
C SER A 448 -30.35 2.80 -13.10
N LEU A 449 -29.09 2.31 -13.12
CA LEU A 449 -28.36 1.92 -14.34
C LEU A 449 -28.10 0.41 -14.46
N THR A 450 -28.45 -0.38 -13.44
CA THR A 450 -28.52 -1.85 -13.52
C THR A 450 -29.66 -2.34 -14.43
N VAL A 451 -30.60 -1.45 -14.79
CA VAL A 451 -31.69 -1.77 -15.72
C VAL A 451 -31.24 -1.70 -17.19
N GLU A 452 -30.18 -0.96 -17.52
CA GLU A 452 -29.73 -0.76 -18.91
C GLU A 452 -28.51 -1.59 -19.32
N GLY A 453 -27.68 -2.02 -18.36
CA GLY A 453 -26.59 -2.96 -18.61
C GLY A 453 -26.79 -4.23 -17.80
N ASN A 454 -26.85 -5.40 -18.48
CA ASN A 454 -26.88 -6.74 -17.87
C ASN A 454 -25.58 -7.05 -17.10
N PHE A 455 -25.23 -6.23 -16.11
CA PHE A 455 -24.07 -6.44 -15.26
C PHE A 455 -24.49 -7.29 -14.06
N ASP A 456 -23.70 -8.32 -13.77
CA ASP A 456 -23.91 -9.19 -12.62
C ASP A 456 -23.74 -8.40 -11.32
N GLU A 457 -24.83 -8.29 -10.55
CA GLU A 457 -24.99 -7.37 -9.42
C GLU A 457 -24.00 -7.68 -8.28
N ASP A 458 -23.71 -8.97 -8.05
CA ASP A 458 -22.75 -9.43 -7.03
C ASP A 458 -21.30 -9.12 -7.41
N THR A 459 -20.97 -9.19 -8.71
CA THR A 459 -19.60 -8.93 -9.20
C THR A 459 -19.28 -7.43 -9.20
N TYR A 460 -20.27 -6.56 -9.44
CA TYR A 460 -20.08 -5.11 -9.58
C TYR A 460 -19.92 -4.37 -8.24
N VAL A 461 -20.55 -4.86 -7.17
CA VAL A 461 -20.57 -4.18 -5.85
C VAL A 461 -19.17 -4.13 -5.22
N GLY A 462 -18.38 -5.20 -5.36
CA GLY A 462 -17.04 -5.32 -4.76
C GLY A 462 -15.88 -4.70 -5.53
N LYS A 463 -16.13 -4.08 -6.70
CA LYS A 463 -15.08 -3.58 -7.60
C LYS A 463 -14.77 -2.10 -7.37
N GLY A 464 -13.51 -1.72 -7.59
CA GLY A 464 -13.03 -0.34 -7.51
C GLY A 464 -13.55 0.56 -8.63
N LEU A 465 -13.26 1.86 -8.52
CA LEU A 465 -13.72 2.87 -9.48
C LEU A 465 -13.22 2.59 -10.91
N ILE A 466 -11.98 2.12 -11.05
CA ILE A 466 -11.36 1.90 -12.37
C ILE A 466 -12.07 0.80 -13.15
N TYR A 467 -12.41 -0.32 -12.51
CA TYR A 467 -13.20 -1.37 -13.13
C TYR A 467 -14.54 -0.82 -13.64
N LYS A 468 -15.26 -0.11 -12.77
CA LYS A 468 -16.59 0.45 -13.05
C LYS A 468 -16.54 1.45 -14.20
N LEU A 469 -15.52 2.31 -14.20
CA LEU A 469 -15.29 3.31 -15.23
C LEU A 469 -14.94 2.67 -16.57
N LEU A 470 -13.99 1.75 -16.61
CA LEU A 470 -13.57 1.10 -17.85
C LEU A 470 -14.70 0.26 -18.45
N THR A 471 -15.44 -0.48 -17.63
CA THR A 471 -16.60 -1.25 -18.07
C THR A 471 -17.64 -0.36 -18.75
N ARG A 472 -17.95 0.82 -18.16
CA ARG A 472 -18.87 1.78 -18.77
C ARG A 472 -18.32 2.38 -20.06
N VAL A 473 -17.07 2.81 -20.05
CA VAL A 473 -16.44 3.46 -21.20
C VAL A 473 -16.33 2.49 -22.38
N LEU A 474 -15.89 1.26 -22.16
CA LEU A 474 -15.79 0.21 -23.18
C LEU A 474 -17.17 -0.21 -23.69
N GLY A 475 -18.17 -0.23 -22.82
CA GLY A 475 -19.58 -0.43 -23.16
C GLY A 475 -20.25 0.76 -23.85
N LYS A 476 -19.53 1.88 -24.06
CA LYS A 476 -20.04 3.14 -24.64
C LYS A 476 -21.22 3.75 -23.86
N TYR A 477 -21.32 3.46 -22.57
CA TYR A 477 -22.29 4.09 -21.67
C TYR A 477 -21.83 5.50 -21.28
N ASP A 478 -22.78 6.37 -20.91
CA ASP A 478 -22.44 7.70 -20.42
C ASP A 478 -21.74 7.64 -19.05
N VAL A 479 -20.74 8.48 -18.88
CA VAL A 479 -19.93 8.57 -17.66
C VAL A 479 -20.05 9.99 -17.12
N PRO A 480 -20.86 10.19 -16.08
CA PRO A 480 -21.04 11.49 -15.48
C PRO A 480 -19.72 12.07 -14.97
N GLY A 481 -19.48 13.36 -15.27
CA GLY A 481 -18.26 14.06 -14.88
C GLY A 481 -17.03 13.80 -15.75
N LEU A 482 -17.11 12.90 -16.74
CA LEU A 482 -16.03 12.65 -17.70
C LEU A 482 -15.92 13.80 -18.70
N GLU A 483 -14.80 14.53 -18.63
CA GLU A 483 -14.52 15.66 -19.52
C GLU A 483 -13.65 15.19 -20.69
N TYR A 484 -14.02 15.61 -21.91
CA TYR A 484 -13.22 15.39 -23.11
C TYR A 484 -12.49 16.68 -23.48
N HIS A 485 -11.17 16.59 -23.65
CA HIS A 485 -10.33 17.72 -24.02
C HIS A 485 -10.05 17.69 -25.53
N SER A 486 -10.50 18.72 -26.23
CA SER A 486 -10.26 18.90 -27.66
C SER A 486 -9.13 19.89 -27.87
N SER A 487 -8.13 19.52 -28.68
CA SER A 487 -7.11 20.46 -29.16
C SER A 487 -7.76 21.62 -29.92
N THR A 488 -7.22 22.83 -29.69
CA THR A 488 -7.80 24.15 -30.00
C THR A 488 -8.16 24.38 -31.48
N VAL A 489 -7.56 23.63 -32.40
CA VAL A 489 -7.86 23.69 -33.85
C VAL A 489 -9.27 23.18 -34.17
N GLY A 490 -9.87 22.33 -33.32
CA GLY A 490 -11.26 21.87 -33.45
C GLY A 490 -12.32 22.83 -32.89
N ARG A 491 -11.93 23.84 -32.08
CA ARG A 491 -12.86 24.82 -31.51
C ARG A 491 -13.18 25.97 -32.47
N LEU A 492 -12.24 26.36 -33.33
CA LEU A 492 -12.40 27.45 -34.31
C LEU A 492 -13.38 27.11 -35.45
N PHE A 493 -13.57 25.83 -35.78
CA PHE A 493 -14.62 25.39 -36.70
C PHE A 493 -15.96 25.06 -36.02
N LYS A 494 -16.01 25.05 -34.67
CA LYS A 494 -17.23 24.70 -33.90
C LYS A 494 -18.09 25.90 -33.50
N SER A 495 -17.54 27.11 -33.35
CA SER A 495 -18.35 28.28 -32.95
C SER A 495 -18.85 29.15 -34.11
N GLY A 496 -18.35 28.97 -35.34
CA GLY A 496 -18.68 29.83 -36.49
C GLY A 496 -19.72 29.29 -37.49
N PHE A 497 -20.16 28.03 -37.39
CA PHE A 497 -20.98 27.38 -38.44
C PHE A 497 -22.21 26.62 -37.90
N GLY A 498 -22.74 27.04 -36.75
CA GLY A 498 -23.91 26.45 -36.07
C GLY A 498 -25.27 26.64 -36.76
N ARG A 499 -25.33 26.49 -38.09
CA ARG A 499 -26.60 26.43 -38.85
C ARG A 499 -26.79 25.15 -39.68
N PHE A 500 -25.81 24.25 -39.72
CA PHE A 500 -25.99 22.93 -40.32
C PHE A 500 -25.86 21.85 -39.24
N GLY A 501 -27.01 21.28 -38.85
CA GLY A 501 -27.16 20.25 -37.82
C GLY A 501 -26.57 18.88 -38.18
N LEU A 502 -25.30 18.83 -38.59
CA LEU A 502 -24.51 17.61 -38.70
C LEU A 502 -23.55 17.58 -37.52
N GLY A 503 -24.08 17.26 -36.33
CA GLY A 503 -23.26 17.04 -35.14
C GLY A 503 -22.28 15.91 -35.40
N GLN A 504 -20.98 16.21 -35.43
CA GLN A 504 -19.97 15.14 -35.36
C GLN A 504 -20.14 14.41 -34.03
N ALA A 505 -20.25 13.08 -34.09
CA ALA A 505 -20.29 12.25 -32.90
C ALA A 505 -19.09 12.56 -32.00
N LYS A 506 -19.35 12.78 -30.71
CA LYS A 506 -18.30 12.99 -29.71
C LYS A 506 -17.37 11.77 -29.76
N PRO A 507 -16.04 11.93 -29.92
CA PRO A 507 -15.14 10.79 -29.96
C PRO A 507 -15.27 9.99 -28.67
N SER A 508 -15.37 8.67 -28.79
CA SER A 508 -15.38 7.76 -27.65
C SER A 508 -14.00 7.17 -27.43
N LEU A 509 -13.65 6.94 -26.17
CA LEU A 509 -12.42 6.23 -25.81
C LEU A 509 -12.44 4.78 -26.33
N ALA A 510 -13.63 4.15 -26.42
CA ALA A 510 -13.80 2.79 -26.93
C ALA A 510 -13.59 2.63 -28.45
N ASP A 511 -13.45 3.76 -29.17
CA ASP A 511 -13.11 3.78 -30.60
C ASP A 511 -11.59 3.83 -30.85
N GLN A 512 -10.79 3.89 -29.78
CA GLN A 512 -9.33 3.95 -29.86
C GLN A 512 -8.72 2.54 -29.85
N ASN A 513 -7.65 2.33 -30.61
CA ASN A 513 -6.94 1.04 -30.65
C ASN A 513 -6.03 0.86 -29.43
N VAL A 514 -5.56 1.96 -28.84
CA VAL A 514 -4.73 1.98 -27.63
C VAL A 514 -5.41 2.86 -26.59
N ILE A 515 -5.62 2.34 -25.38
CA ILE A 515 -6.15 3.10 -24.25
C ILE A 515 -5.08 3.17 -23.17
N LEU A 516 -4.68 4.39 -22.81
CA LEU A 516 -3.76 4.67 -21.71
C LEU A 516 -4.57 5.19 -20.51
N VAL A 517 -4.62 4.43 -19.43
CA VAL A 517 -5.23 4.84 -18.16
C VAL A 517 -4.12 5.36 -17.24
N PHE A 518 -4.22 6.59 -16.78
CA PHE A 518 -3.22 7.20 -15.91
C PHE A 518 -3.86 7.79 -14.66
N VAL A 519 -3.53 7.24 -13.50
CA VAL A 519 -4.08 7.67 -12.21
C VAL A 519 -3.17 8.70 -11.54
N ILE A 520 -3.70 9.92 -11.39
CA ILE A 520 -3.03 11.02 -10.72
C ILE A 520 -3.21 10.87 -9.20
N GLY A 521 -2.10 10.68 -8.48
CA GLY A 521 -2.09 10.40 -7.05
C GLY A 521 -1.64 8.98 -6.71
N GLY A 522 -1.52 8.10 -7.71
CA GLY A 522 -0.97 6.75 -7.60
C GLY A 522 -1.99 5.67 -7.92
N ILE A 523 -1.54 4.45 -8.18
CA ILE A 523 -2.35 3.26 -8.52
C ILE A 523 -1.89 2.08 -7.66
N ASN A 524 -2.77 1.13 -7.32
CA ASN A 524 -2.38 -0.09 -6.61
C ASN A 524 -2.40 -1.35 -7.51
N GLY A 525 -1.89 -2.47 -7.01
CA GLY A 525 -1.86 -3.73 -7.76
C GLY A 525 -3.24 -4.36 -7.99
N LEU A 526 -4.22 -4.06 -7.14
CA LEU A 526 -5.61 -4.50 -7.29
C LEU A 526 -6.28 -3.82 -8.49
N GLU A 527 -6.09 -2.52 -8.64
CA GLU A 527 -6.65 -1.70 -9.72
C GLU A 527 -6.10 -2.06 -11.09
N VAL A 528 -4.80 -2.38 -11.16
CA VAL A 528 -4.19 -2.88 -12.40
C VAL A 528 -4.90 -4.17 -12.84
N ARG A 529 -5.09 -5.10 -11.91
CA ARG A 529 -5.81 -6.36 -12.19
C ARG A 529 -7.24 -6.08 -12.63
N GLU A 530 -7.96 -5.24 -11.89
CA GLU A 530 -9.34 -4.86 -12.19
C GLU A 530 -9.49 -4.17 -13.56
N ALA A 531 -8.51 -3.36 -13.96
CA ALA A 531 -8.50 -2.74 -15.27
C ALA A 531 -8.34 -3.76 -16.40
N LEU A 532 -7.45 -4.75 -16.21
CA LEU A 532 -7.25 -5.86 -17.15
C LEU A 532 -8.48 -6.78 -17.21
N GLU A 533 -9.12 -7.02 -16.07
CA GLU A 533 -10.35 -7.79 -15.96
C GLU A 533 -11.50 -7.11 -16.72
N ALA A 534 -11.70 -5.80 -16.54
CA ALA A 534 -12.70 -5.03 -17.28
C ALA A 534 -12.48 -5.08 -18.80
N LEU A 535 -11.22 -5.07 -19.26
CA LEU A 535 -10.91 -5.23 -20.68
C LEU A 535 -11.24 -6.64 -21.17
N ALA A 536 -10.85 -7.68 -20.43
CA ALA A 536 -11.12 -9.06 -20.79
C ALA A 536 -12.63 -9.35 -20.90
N GLU A 537 -13.42 -8.80 -19.97
CA GLU A 537 -14.89 -8.94 -19.94
C GLU A 537 -15.58 -8.12 -21.04
N SER A 538 -14.97 -7.05 -21.53
CA SER A 538 -15.53 -6.22 -22.61
C SER A 538 -15.62 -6.95 -23.96
N GLY A 539 -14.89 -8.07 -24.13
CA GLY A 539 -14.85 -8.82 -25.39
C GLY A 539 -14.15 -8.07 -26.53
N ARG A 540 -13.29 -7.08 -26.21
CA ARG A 540 -12.54 -6.25 -27.16
C ARG A 540 -11.03 -6.57 -27.14
N PRO A 541 -10.59 -7.73 -27.67
CA PRO A 541 -9.18 -8.10 -27.72
C PRO A 541 -8.37 -7.25 -28.72
N ASP A 542 -9.05 -6.42 -29.53
CA ASP A 542 -8.45 -5.48 -30.46
C ASP A 542 -7.81 -4.25 -29.77
N ILE A 543 -8.19 -3.99 -28.51
CA ILE A 543 -7.73 -2.84 -27.74
C ILE A 543 -6.49 -3.21 -26.92
N GLU A 544 -5.44 -2.41 -27.06
CA GLU A 544 -4.24 -2.47 -26.21
C GLU A 544 -4.42 -1.53 -25.02
N LEU A 545 -4.45 -2.07 -23.80
CA LEU A 545 -4.58 -1.29 -22.57
C LEU A 545 -3.23 -1.10 -21.90
N LEU A 546 -2.87 0.16 -21.66
CA LEU A 546 -1.71 0.56 -20.89
C LEU A 546 -2.20 1.24 -19.61
N VAL A 547 -1.70 0.80 -18.46
CA VAL A 547 -2.12 1.32 -17.16
C VAL A 547 -0.91 1.90 -16.43
N GLY A 548 -1.08 3.07 -15.83
CA GLY A 548 -0.04 3.71 -15.04
C GLY A 548 -0.62 4.66 -14.01
N GLY A 549 0.28 5.22 -13.20
CA GLY A 549 -0.05 6.26 -12.26
C GLY A 549 1.21 6.98 -11.81
N THR A 550 1.06 8.01 -10.98
CA THR A 550 2.20 8.78 -10.47
C THR A 550 3.12 7.97 -9.56
N THR A 551 2.62 6.91 -8.95
CA THR A 551 3.34 5.98 -8.07
C THR A 551 2.54 4.67 -7.94
N LEU A 552 3.19 3.58 -7.51
CA LEU A 552 2.50 2.37 -7.09
C LEU A 552 2.27 2.45 -5.58
N LEU A 553 1.01 2.35 -5.16
CA LEU A 553 0.56 2.48 -3.78
C LEU A 553 0.34 1.11 -3.16
N THR A 554 0.84 0.94 -1.94
CA THR A 554 0.39 -0.09 -1.00
C THR A 554 -0.54 0.54 0.06
N PRO A 555 -1.27 -0.28 0.85
CA PRO A 555 -2.03 0.24 1.99
C PRO A 555 -1.16 1.00 3.01
N ASP A 556 0.09 0.57 3.21
CA ASP A 556 1.05 1.28 4.07
C ASP A 556 1.43 2.66 3.49
N ASP A 557 1.57 2.77 2.16
CA ASP A 557 1.77 4.08 1.50
C ASP A 557 0.57 4.99 1.69
N MET A 558 -0.63 4.43 1.61
CA MET A 558 -1.86 5.20 1.86
C MET A 558 -1.90 5.69 3.30
N LEU A 559 -1.49 4.87 4.27
CA LEU A 559 -1.36 5.30 5.65
C LEU A 559 -0.37 6.46 5.79
N ASP A 560 0.82 6.38 5.18
CA ASP A 560 1.80 7.48 5.24
C ASP A 560 1.29 8.77 4.57
N LEU A 561 0.59 8.63 3.43
CA LEU A 561 0.01 9.77 2.71
C LEU A 561 -1.15 10.43 3.46
N LEU A 562 -1.93 9.66 4.22
CA LEU A 562 -3.10 10.17 4.93
C LEU A 562 -2.78 10.63 6.35
N LEU A 563 -1.91 9.93 7.08
CA LEU A 563 -1.61 10.18 8.50
C LEU A 563 -0.12 10.32 8.82
N GLY A 564 0.77 9.78 7.99
CA GLY A 564 2.22 9.79 8.21
C GLY A 564 2.91 11.06 7.77
N ASN A 565 4.22 10.98 7.57
CA ASN A 565 5.09 12.15 7.33
C ASN A 565 4.73 12.90 6.05
N SER A 566 4.22 12.18 5.05
CA SER A 566 3.79 12.73 3.77
C SER A 566 2.41 13.40 3.82
N SER A 567 1.68 13.29 4.92
CA SER A 567 0.37 13.92 5.07
C SER A 567 0.47 15.45 5.14
N TYR A 568 -0.52 16.14 4.57
CA TYR A 568 -0.68 17.59 4.71
C TYR A 568 -1.90 17.83 5.59
N PHE A 569 -1.69 17.74 6.90
CA PHE A 569 -2.72 17.99 7.91
C PHE A 569 -3.10 19.47 7.97
#